data_AF-A0A068NUZ4-F1
#
_entry.id   AF-A0A068NUZ4-F1
#
_cell.length_a   1.000
_cell.length_b   1.000
_cell.length_c   1.000
_cell.angle_alpha   90.00
_cell.angle_beta   90.00
_cell.angle_gamma   90.00
#
_symmetry.space_group_name_H-M   'P 1'
#
loop_
_entity.id
_entity.type
_entity.pdbx_description
1 polymer ?
#
loop_
_entity_poly.entity_id
_entity_poly.type
_entity_poly.pdbx_seq_one_letter_code
_entity_poly.pdbx_strand_id
1 'polypeptide(L)'
;MFKTIFAATALLLSGVASAAMDPFDFHCADVVMLQAKPFQQEIGLTKAQRDRMNKHADNHRKEMAALEKQMAGKQMNPNEKILQYYNELKTNVLGELTPPQLRRLREVSLQRFGLAALCDPIVAKRIGMNAAQIKKEQDTFAQGEREFKAIEKTTLDKVLLPYKGRVAKSKQEAARLNDEVRGKLDAAKMAVAPQLRKLRSSYDARMRAIMTSSQRASYQALLGKPFTLK
;
A
#
# COMPACT_ATOMS: atom_id res chain seq x y z
N MET A 1 -41.79 34.45 -43.84
CA MET A 1 -42.06 33.21 -43.07
C MET A 1 -40.83 32.32 -43.12
N PHE A 2 -40.01 32.31 -42.07
CA PHE A 2 -38.80 31.48 -41.98
C PHE A 2 -39.16 30.07 -41.52
N LYS A 3 -38.74 29.05 -42.29
CA LYS A 3 -38.85 27.63 -41.93
C LYS A 3 -37.60 27.21 -41.16
N THR A 4 -37.76 26.90 -39.88
CA THR A 4 -36.70 26.34 -39.02
C THR A 4 -36.68 24.82 -39.20
N ILE A 5 -35.54 24.28 -39.66
CA ILE A 5 -35.30 22.84 -39.77
C ILE A 5 -34.69 22.35 -38.45
N PHE A 6 -35.39 21.47 -37.74
CA PHE A 6 -34.86 20.74 -36.59
C PHE A 6 -33.99 19.58 -37.09
N ALA A 7 -32.67 19.65 -36.84
CA ALA A 7 -31.76 18.53 -37.02
C ALA A 7 -31.83 17.62 -35.78
N ALA A 8 -32.38 16.42 -35.93
CA ALA A 8 -32.36 15.39 -34.90
C ALA A 8 -30.95 14.77 -34.82
N THR A 9 -30.20 15.11 -33.77
CA THR A 9 -28.93 14.44 -33.47
C THR A 9 -29.21 13.09 -32.82
N ALA A 10 -29.00 12.01 -33.57
CA ALA A 10 -29.04 10.66 -33.02
C ALA A 10 -27.87 10.45 -32.04
N LEU A 11 -28.18 10.33 -30.75
CA LEU A 11 -27.23 9.86 -29.74
C LEU A 11 -26.93 8.38 -30.01
N LEU A 12 -25.77 8.10 -30.59
CA LEU A 12 -25.20 6.75 -30.63
C LEU A 12 -24.79 6.36 -29.20
N LEU A 13 -25.63 5.57 -28.52
CA LEU A 13 -25.26 4.84 -27.31
C LEU A 13 -24.24 3.77 -27.68
N SER A 14 -22.95 4.13 -27.67
CA SER A 14 -21.86 3.17 -27.74
C SER A 14 -21.92 2.25 -26.52
N GLY A 15 -22.39 1.02 -26.74
CA GLY A 15 -22.39 -0.03 -25.74
C GLY A 15 -20.97 -0.26 -25.23
N VAL A 16 -20.69 0.22 -24.03
CA VAL A 16 -19.47 -0.12 -23.30
C VAL A 16 -19.59 -1.59 -22.91
N ALA A 17 -18.94 -2.45 -23.69
CA ALA A 17 -18.73 -3.83 -23.28
C ALA A 17 -18.08 -3.81 -21.89
N SER A 18 -18.77 -4.35 -20.90
CA SER A 18 -18.27 -4.46 -19.53
C SER A 18 -17.10 -5.43 -19.54
N ALA A 19 -15.88 -4.95 -19.80
CA ALA A 19 -14.67 -5.72 -19.62
C ALA A 19 -14.64 -6.18 -18.15
N ALA A 20 -14.70 -7.51 -17.94
CA ALA A 20 -14.57 -8.08 -16.61
C ALA A 20 -13.29 -7.56 -15.94
N MET A 21 -13.37 -7.26 -14.65
CA MET A 21 -12.21 -6.82 -13.88
C MET A 21 -11.10 -7.88 -13.98
N ASP A 22 -9.88 -7.47 -14.33
CA ASP A 22 -8.72 -8.37 -14.36
C ASP A 22 -8.40 -8.79 -12.91
N PRO A 23 -8.45 -10.10 -12.56
CA PRO A 23 -8.09 -10.56 -11.22
C PRO A 23 -6.69 -10.12 -10.79
N PHE A 24 -5.77 -9.94 -11.74
CA PHE A 24 -4.43 -9.40 -11.47
C PHE A 24 -4.47 -7.96 -10.94
N ASP A 25 -5.32 -7.11 -11.52
CA ASP A 25 -5.45 -5.72 -11.10
C ASP A 25 -6.05 -5.63 -9.69
N PHE A 26 -7.06 -6.46 -9.40
CA PHE A 26 -7.65 -6.57 -8.07
C PHE A 26 -6.66 -7.06 -7.02
N HIS A 27 -5.85 -8.07 -7.35
CA HIS A 27 -4.82 -8.63 -6.47
C HIS A 27 -3.83 -7.54 -6.03
N CYS A 28 -3.27 -6.81 -7.00
CA CYS A 28 -2.23 -5.81 -6.78
C CYS A 28 -2.72 -4.48 -6.19
N ALA A 29 -4.02 -4.21 -6.24
CA ALA A 29 -4.58 -2.94 -5.76
C ALA A 29 -4.49 -2.81 -4.24
N ASP A 30 -3.87 -1.71 -3.78
CA ASP A 30 -3.83 -1.29 -2.37
C ASP A 30 -4.91 -0.24 -2.10
N VAL A 31 -5.96 -0.64 -1.38
CA VAL A 31 -7.09 0.24 -1.02
C VAL A 31 -6.67 1.45 -0.19
N VAL A 32 -5.53 1.42 0.50
CA VAL A 32 -5.03 2.57 1.27
C VAL A 32 -4.72 3.74 0.33
N MET A 33 -4.28 3.50 -0.90
CA MET A 33 -4.02 4.57 -1.87
C MET A 33 -5.27 5.39 -2.22
N LEU A 34 -6.47 4.80 -2.08
CA LEU A 34 -7.73 5.51 -2.31
C LEU A 34 -8.00 6.57 -1.24
N GLN A 35 -7.25 6.62 -0.13
CA GLN A 35 -7.36 7.69 0.85
C GLN A 35 -6.62 8.97 0.43
N ALA A 36 -5.67 8.88 -0.50
CA ALA A 36 -4.90 10.02 -0.97
C ALA A 36 -5.73 10.88 -1.93
N LYS A 37 -6.09 12.11 -1.51
CA LYS A 37 -6.86 13.06 -2.35
C LYS A 37 -6.26 13.29 -3.74
N PRO A 38 -4.93 13.47 -3.91
CA PRO A 38 -4.35 13.62 -5.25
C PRO A 38 -4.62 12.41 -6.16
N PHE A 39 -4.57 11.19 -5.60
CA PHE A 39 -4.85 9.97 -6.36
C PHE A 39 -6.34 9.86 -6.72
N GLN A 40 -7.24 10.18 -5.78
CA GLN A 40 -8.69 10.22 -6.07
C GLN A 40 -9.02 11.17 -7.24
N GLN A 41 -8.36 12.33 -7.29
CA GLN A 41 -8.53 13.29 -8.38
C GLN A 41 -7.99 12.74 -9.71
N GLU A 42 -6.80 12.14 -9.71
CA GLU A 42 -6.17 11.58 -10.91
C GLU A 42 -7.02 10.50 -11.58
N ILE A 43 -7.62 9.60 -10.79
CA ILE A 43 -8.47 8.52 -11.33
C ILE A 43 -9.92 8.97 -11.58
N GLY A 44 -10.23 10.25 -11.36
CA GLY A 44 -11.58 10.79 -11.55
C GLY A 44 -12.62 10.16 -10.62
N LEU A 45 -12.26 9.90 -9.36
CA LEU A 45 -13.17 9.27 -8.41
C LEU A 45 -14.36 10.19 -8.10
N THR A 46 -15.56 9.76 -8.48
CA THR A 46 -16.78 10.57 -8.33
C THR A 46 -17.21 10.65 -6.86
N LYS A 47 -18.01 11.67 -6.53
CA LYS A 47 -18.63 11.76 -5.19
C LYS A 47 -19.48 10.53 -4.89
N ALA A 48 -20.27 10.07 -5.85
CA ALA A 48 -21.14 8.89 -5.67
C ALA A 48 -20.33 7.61 -5.37
N GLN A 49 -19.21 7.38 -6.07
CA GLN A 49 -18.30 6.26 -5.75
C GLN A 49 -17.72 6.39 -4.34
N ARG A 50 -17.24 7.59 -3.97
CA ARG A 50 -16.71 7.83 -2.61
C ARG A 50 -17.74 7.59 -1.52
N ASP A 51 -18.98 8.04 -1.73
CA ASP A 51 -20.05 7.85 -0.76
C ASP A 51 -20.33 6.35 -0.53
N ARG A 52 -20.31 5.53 -1.60
CA ARG A 52 -20.47 4.07 -1.49
C ARG A 52 -19.27 3.39 -0.84
N MET A 53 -18.05 3.77 -1.21
CA MET A 53 -16.82 3.30 -0.55
C MET A 53 -16.81 3.62 0.95
N ASN A 54 -17.25 4.83 1.33
CA ASN A 54 -17.37 5.23 2.73
C ASN A 54 -18.39 4.37 3.47
N LYS A 55 -19.52 4.02 2.85
CA LYS A 55 -20.49 3.08 3.44
C LYS A 55 -19.87 1.71 3.71
N HIS A 56 -19.04 1.19 2.81
CA HIS A 56 -18.31 -0.06 3.01
C HIS A 56 -17.30 0.05 4.16
N ALA A 57 -16.57 1.17 4.24
CA ALA A 57 -15.66 1.45 5.35
C ALA A 57 -16.37 1.60 6.69
N ASP A 58 -17.56 2.22 6.73
CA ASP A 58 -18.39 2.36 7.93
C ASP A 58 -18.84 0.99 8.45
N ASN A 59 -19.25 0.11 7.55
CA ASN A 59 -19.64 -1.26 7.90
C ASN A 59 -18.45 -2.05 8.47
N HIS A 60 -17.30 -2.00 7.80
CA HIS A 60 -16.07 -2.64 8.28
C HIS A 60 -15.66 -2.12 9.67
N ARG A 61 -15.75 -0.80 9.91
CA ARG A 61 -15.47 -0.23 11.24
C ARG A 61 -16.40 -0.77 12.33
N LYS A 62 -17.69 -0.98 12.01
CA LYS A 62 -18.65 -1.58 12.95
C LYS A 62 -18.32 -3.04 13.24
N GLU A 63 -17.96 -3.83 12.23
CA GLU A 63 -17.54 -5.22 12.37
C GLU A 63 -16.28 -5.35 13.23
N MET A 64 -15.28 -4.50 12.97
CA MET A 64 -14.05 -4.45 13.76
C MET A 64 -14.30 -4.05 15.21
N ALA A 65 -15.16 -3.07 15.48
CA ALA A 65 -15.55 -2.68 16.83
C ALA A 65 -16.34 -3.79 17.56
N ALA A 66 -17.18 -4.55 16.84
CA ALA A 66 -17.88 -5.70 17.39
C ALA A 66 -16.91 -6.84 17.73
N LEU A 67 -15.95 -7.13 16.84
CA LEU A 67 -14.91 -8.11 17.08
C LEU A 67 -14.07 -7.74 18.30
N GLU A 68 -13.61 -6.49 18.41
CA GLU A 68 -12.85 -6.01 19.57
C GLU A 68 -13.60 -6.26 20.88
N LYS A 69 -14.90 -5.95 20.93
CA LYS A 69 -15.74 -6.23 22.10
C LYS A 69 -15.86 -7.73 22.40
N GLN A 70 -15.99 -8.58 21.38
CA GLN A 70 -16.05 -10.04 21.57
C GLN A 70 -14.74 -10.62 22.12
N MET A 71 -13.63 -9.98 21.78
CA MET A 71 -12.27 -10.36 22.16
C MET A 71 -11.85 -9.82 23.53
N ALA A 72 -12.57 -8.83 24.07
CA ALA A 72 -12.28 -8.26 25.37
C ALA A 72 -12.25 -9.36 26.45
N GLY A 73 -11.08 -9.56 27.06
CA GLY A 73 -10.86 -10.58 28.08
C GLY A 73 -10.69 -12.01 27.57
N LYS A 74 -10.59 -12.24 26.25
CA LYS A 74 -10.38 -13.59 25.67
C LYS A 74 -9.04 -13.69 24.96
N GLN A 75 -8.33 -14.79 25.21
CA GLN A 75 -7.11 -15.15 24.48
C GLN A 75 -7.49 -15.90 23.20
N MET A 76 -7.92 -15.16 22.18
CA MET A 76 -8.18 -15.68 20.84
C MET A 76 -7.16 -15.10 19.87
N ASN A 77 -6.88 -15.81 18.77
CA ASN A 77 -6.09 -15.29 17.66
C ASN A 77 -7.05 -14.64 16.64
N PRO A 78 -7.18 -13.29 16.60
CA PRO A 78 -8.17 -12.64 15.74
C PRO A 78 -7.76 -12.61 14.27
N ASN A 79 -6.57 -13.12 13.91
CA ASN A 79 -5.95 -12.87 12.61
C ASN A 79 -6.81 -13.34 11.43
N GLU A 80 -7.48 -14.50 11.53
CA GLU A 80 -8.32 -15.02 10.46
C GLU A 80 -9.55 -14.14 10.20
N LYS A 81 -10.27 -13.74 11.26
CA LYS A 81 -11.44 -12.86 11.14
C LYS A 81 -11.06 -11.45 10.68
N ILE A 82 -9.95 -10.91 11.16
CA ILE A 82 -9.45 -9.60 10.71
C ILE A 82 -9.11 -9.66 9.21
N LEU A 83 -8.44 -10.73 8.78
CA LEU A 83 -8.12 -10.92 7.37
C LEU A 83 -9.38 -11.08 6.51
N GLN A 84 -10.38 -11.81 7.00
CA GLN A 84 -11.67 -11.93 6.33
C GLN A 84 -12.35 -10.56 6.17
N TYR A 85 -12.52 -9.80 7.25
CA TYR A 85 -13.15 -8.48 7.19
C TYR A 85 -12.38 -7.50 6.30
N TYR A 86 -11.05 -7.61 6.29
CA TYR A 86 -10.22 -6.82 5.38
C TYR A 86 -10.45 -7.22 3.90
N ASN A 87 -10.53 -8.51 3.59
CA ASN A 87 -10.79 -8.98 2.23
C ASN A 87 -12.19 -8.59 1.75
N GLU A 88 -13.19 -8.62 2.62
CA GLU A 88 -14.55 -8.15 2.34
C GLU A 88 -14.56 -6.64 2.06
N LEU A 89 -13.92 -5.84 2.92
CA LEU A 89 -13.74 -4.40 2.68
C LEU A 89 -13.05 -4.15 1.34
N LYS A 90 -11.93 -4.83 1.07
CA LYS A 90 -11.18 -4.70 -0.19
C LYS A 90 -12.06 -5.01 -1.39
N THR A 91 -12.81 -6.10 -1.33
CA THR A 91 -13.75 -6.51 -2.39
C THR A 91 -14.79 -5.44 -2.66
N ASN A 92 -15.45 -4.97 -1.61
CA ASN A 92 -16.52 -4.00 -1.73
C ASN A 92 -16.00 -2.64 -2.23
N VAL A 93 -14.88 -2.17 -1.70
CA VAL A 93 -14.28 -0.88 -2.10
C VAL A 93 -13.77 -0.92 -3.54
N LEU A 94 -13.06 -1.98 -3.94
CA LEU A 94 -12.53 -2.09 -5.29
C LEU A 94 -13.63 -2.35 -6.33
N GLY A 95 -14.74 -2.99 -5.94
CA GLY A 95 -15.92 -3.18 -6.78
C GLY A 95 -16.61 -1.86 -7.18
N GLU A 96 -16.33 -0.75 -6.50
CA GLU A 96 -16.84 0.57 -6.85
C GLU A 96 -16.03 1.26 -7.97
N LEU A 97 -14.87 0.71 -8.34
CA LEU A 97 -14.00 1.26 -9.37
C LEU A 97 -14.38 0.75 -10.75
N THR A 98 -14.23 1.61 -11.76
CA THR A 98 -14.27 1.16 -13.15
C THR A 98 -12.99 0.37 -13.50
N PRO A 99 -12.99 -0.46 -14.56
CA PRO A 99 -11.77 -1.19 -14.95
C PRO A 99 -10.54 -0.29 -15.20
N PRO A 100 -10.66 0.89 -15.86
CA PRO A 100 -9.54 1.82 -15.98
C PRO A 100 -9.04 2.37 -14.63
N GLN A 101 -9.95 2.67 -13.69
CA GLN A 101 -9.59 3.15 -12.35
C GLN A 101 -8.85 2.09 -11.54
N LEU A 102 -9.33 0.84 -11.59
CA LEU A 102 -8.69 -0.29 -10.90
C LEU A 102 -7.31 -0.59 -11.47
N ARG A 103 -7.16 -0.59 -12.81
CA ARG A 103 -5.88 -0.74 -13.49
C ARG A 103 -4.88 0.32 -13.06
N ARG A 104 -5.33 1.58 -12.98
CA ARG A 104 -4.49 2.69 -12.54
C ARG A 104 -4.10 2.55 -11.06
N LEU A 105 -5.01 2.09 -10.22
CA LEU A 105 -4.70 1.77 -8.82
C LEU A 105 -3.65 0.66 -8.70
N ARG A 106 -3.73 -0.40 -9.51
CA ARG A 106 -2.68 -1.44 -9.59
C ARG A 106 -1.32 -0.84 -9.94
N GLU A 107 -1.25 0.04 -10.94
CA GLU A 107 0.01 0.69 -11.35
C GLU A 107 0.66 1.45 -10.20
N VAL A 108 -0.10 2.32 -9.55
CA VAL A 108 0.39 3.15 -8.45
C VAL A 108 0.73 2.31 -7.21
N SER A 109 -0.03 1.24 -6.96
CA SER A 109 0.29 0.28 -5.88
C SER A 109 1.65 -0.37 -6.13
N LEU A 110 1.90 -0.89 -7.33
CA LEU A 110 3.20 -1.47 -7.70
C LEU A 110 4.33 -0.45 -7.63
N GLN A 111 4.10 0.81 -8.05
CA GLN A 111 5.10 1.88 -7.90
C GLN A 111 5.47 2.14 -6.43
N ARG A 112 4.48 2.14 -5.53
CA ARG A 112 4.69 2.34 -4.09
C ARG A 112 5.48 1.19 -3.47
N PHE A 113 5.18 -0.06 -3.85
CA PHE A 113 5.90 -1.23 -3.36
C PHE A 113 7.30 -1.36 -3.98
N GLY A 114 7.53 -0.84 -5.18
CA GLY A 114 8.81 -0.97 -5.88
C GLY A 114 9.15 -2.45 -6.10
N LEU A 115 10.41 -2.84 -5.96
CA LEU A 115 10.81 -4.24 -6.20
C LEU A 115 10.29 -5.22 -5.16
N ALA A 116 9.84 -4.75 -3.99
CA ALA A 116 9.23 -5.61 -2.98
C ALA A 116 7.97 -6.31 -3.51
N ALA A 117 7.29 -5.72 -4.49
CA ALA A 117 6.16 -6.35 -5.16
C ALA A 117 6.53 -7.69 -5.82
N LEU A 118 7.79 -7.90 -6.21
CA LEU A 118 8.27 -9.15 -6.83
C LEU A 118 8.41 -10.30 -5.81
N CYS A 119 8.29 -10.03 -4.51
CA CYS A 119 8.17 -11.07 -3.50
C CYS A 119 6.81 -11.78 -3.54
N ASP A 120 5.81 -11.14 -4.17
CA ASP A 120 4.52 -11.74 -4.44
C ASP A 120 4.58 -12.66 -5.69
N PRO A 121 4.30 -13.97 -5.54
CA PRO A 121 4.37 -14.89 -6.67
C PRO A 121 3.44 -14.54 -7.84
N ILE A 122 2.30 -13.89 -7.60
CA ILE A 122 1.36 -13.51 -8.67
C ILE A 122 1.96 -12.38 -9.51
N VAL A 123 2.57 -11.38 -8.88
CA VAL A 123 3.26 -10.28 -9.58
C VAL A 123 4.48 -10.80 -10.33
N ALA A 124 5.31 -11.61 -9.68
CA ALA A 124 6.51 -12.16 -10.30
C ALA A 124 6.20 -13.09 -11.48
N LYS A 125 5.18 -13.94 -11.37
CA LYS A 125 4.71 -14.78 -12.49
C LYS A 125 4.15 -13.95 -13.63
N ARG A 126 3.50 -12.80 -13.36
CA ARG A 126 2.96 -11.91 -14.40
C ARG A 126 4.04 -11.39 -15.34
N ILE A 127 5.28 -11.23 -14.86
CA ILE A 127 6.42 -10.81 -15.67
C ILE A 127 7.27 -11.99 -16.17
N GLY A 128 6.84 -13.23 -15.93
CA GLY A 128 7.51 -14.44 -16.41
C GLY A 128 8.67 -14.92 -15.54
N MET A 129 8.71 -14.58 -14.25
CA MET A 129 9.69 -15.18 -13.33
C MET A 129 9.34 -16.63 -13.01
N ASN A 130 10.35 -17.49 -12.99
CA ASN A 130 10.19 -18.87 -12.54
C ASN A 130 10.31 -19.00 -11.01
N ALA A 131 9.97 -20.18 -10.47
CA ALA A 131 9.98 -20.42 -9.03
C ALA A 131 11.34 -20.17 -8.36
N ALA A 132 12.45 -20.50 -9.04
CA ALA A 132 13.79 -20.28 -8.49
C ALA A 132 14.14 -18.79 -8.40
N GLN A 133 13.77 -18.00 -9.42
CA GLN A 133 13.93 -16.55 -9.38
C GLN A 133 13.07 -15.91 -8.28
N ILE A 134 11.81 -16.34 -8.15
CA ILE A 134 10.88 -15.85 -7.10
C ILE A 134 11.46 -16.13 -5.71
N LYS A 135 11.93 -17.36 -5.47
CA LYS A 135 12.55 -17.72 -4.18
C LYS A 135 13.78 -16.86 -3.88
N LYS A 136 14.62 -16.62 -4.89
CA LYS A 136 15.82 -15.79 -4.74
C LYS A 136 15.48 -14.32 -4.45
N GLU A 137 14.41 -13.78 -5.04
CA GLU A 137 13.89 -12.45 -4.71
C GLU A 137 13.45 -12.37 -3.25
N GLN A 138 12.62 -13.33 -2.82
CA GLN A 138 12.13 -13.41 -1.43
C GLN A 138 13.28 -13.52 -0.43
N ASP A 139 14.29 -14.34 -0.71
CA ASP A 139 15.47 -14.50 0.15
C ASP A 139 16.31 -13.22 0.22
N THR A 140 16.50 -12.54 -0.92
CA THR A 140 17.24 -11.27 -1.00
C THR A 140 16.51 -10.17 -0.23
N PHE A 141 15.20 -10.09 -0.37
CA PHE A 141 14.36 -9.15 0.37
C PHE A 141 14.40 -9.43 1.88
N ALA A 142 14.19 -10.69 2.29
CA ALA A 142 14.24 -11.08 3.69
C ALA A 142 15.61 -10.83 4.34
N GLN A 143 16.71 -10.96 3.58
CA GLN A 143 18.04 -10.55 4.04
C GLN A 143 18.11 -9.03 4.27
N GLY A 144 17.66 -8.24 3.29
CA GLY A 144 17.60 -6.78 3.42
C GLY A 144 16.78 -6.32 4.63
N GLU A 145 15.64 -6.97 4.90
CA GLU A 145 14.83 -6.69 6.10
C GLU A 145 15.55 -7.00 7.40
N ARG A 146 16.31 -8.12 7.48
CA ARG A 146 17.11 -8.44 8.67
C ARG A 146 18.18 -7.39 8.92
N GLU A 147 18.89 -6.96 7.87
CA GLU A 147 19.91 -5.92 7.95
C GLU A 147 19.30 -4.57 8.36
N PHE A 148 18.13 -4.22 7.81
CA PHE A 148 17.40 -3.01 8.16
C PHE A 148 16.98 -3.00 9.63
N LYS A 149 16.34 -4.10 10.09
CA LYS A 149 15.92 -4.28 11.49
C LYS A 149 17.09 -4.24 12.46
N ALA A 150 18.26 -4.78 12.10
CA ALA A 150 19.44 -4.72 12.93
C ALA A 150 19.92 -3.27 13.14
N ILE A 151 19.91 -2.45 12.07
CA ILE A 151 20.27 -1.03 12.12
C ILE A 151 19.25 -0.25 12.95
N GLU A 152 17.94 -0.45 12.72
CA GLU A 152 16.89 0.20 13.50
C GLU A 152 16.97 -0.18 14.98
N LYS A 153 17.09 -1.46 15.29
CA LYS A 153 17.22 -1.94 16.67
C LYS A 153 18.42 -1.31 17.37
N THR A 154 19.58 -1.33 16.73
CA THR A 154 20.80 -0.72 17.29
C THR A 154 20.62 0.78 17.52
N THR A 155 19.95 1.47 16.59
CA THR A 155 19.66 2.90 16.70
C THR A 155 18.70 3.20 17.85
N LEU A 156 17.60 2.44 17.95
CA LEU A 156 16.59 2.60 18.99
C LEU A 156 17.17 2.26 20.37
N ASP A 157 17.91 1.16 20.49
CA ASP A 157 18.53 0.74 21.76
C ASP A 157 19.46 1.82 22.30
N LYS A 158 20.30 2.43 21.45
CA LYS A 158 21.20 3.53 21.87
C LYS A 158 20.43 4.71 22.47
N VAL A 159 19.23 5.00 21.97
CA VAL A 159 18.40 6.10 22.47
C VAL A 159 17.60 5.69 23.69
N LEU A 160 17.00 4.49 23.70
CA LEU A 160 15.99 4.09 24.68
C LEU A 160 16.58 3.39 25.91
N LEU A 161 17.69 2.65 25.77
CA LEU A 161 18.29 1.93 26.90
C LEU A 161 18.66 2.84 28.09
N PRO A 162 19.18 4.08 27.90
CA PRO A 162 19.45 5.00 29.01
C PRO A 162 18.22 5.42 29.83
N TYR A 163 17.01 5.23 29.27
CA TYR A 163 15.74 5.55 29.91
C TYR A 163 15.04 4.34 30.50
N LYS A 164 15.56 3.12 30.26
CA LYS A 164 14.97 1.89 30.76
C LYS A 164 14.89 1.93 32.28
N GLY A 165 13.68 1.76 32.81
CA GLY A 165 13.42 1.77 34.26
C GLY A 165 13.33 3.16 34.90
N ARG A 166 13.45 4.25 34.13
CA ARG A 166 13.17 5.60 34.66
C ARG A 166 11.67 5.77 34.86
N VAL A 167 11.28 6.16 36.07
CA VAL A 167 9.89 6.47 36.44
C VAL A 167 9.80 7.96 36.71
N ALA A 168 8.98 8.67 35.93
CA ALA A 168 8.73 10.09 36.16
C ALA A 168 7.96 10.28 37.47
N LYS A 169 8.39 11.24 38.29
CA LYS A 169 7.77 11.54 39.60
C LYS A 169 6.59 12.51 39.48
N SER A 170 6.40 13.12 38.30
CA SER A 170 5.33 14.07 38.04
C SER A 170 4.92 14.07 36.55
N LYS A 171 3.75 14.64 36.26
CA LYS A 171 3.30 14.87 34.87
C LYS A 171 4.24 15.77 34.09
N GLN A 172 4.81 16.78 34.73
CA GLN A 172 5.75 17.73 34.11
C GLN A 172 7.07 17.05 33.76
N GLU A 173 7.59 16.21 34.64
CA GLU A 173 8.78 15.40 34.36
C GLU A 173 8.51 14.38 33.25
N ALA A 174 7.34 13.73 33.26
CA ALA A 174 6.95 12.81 32.20
C ALA A 174 6.89 13.51 30.82
N ALA A 175 6.32 14.71 30.75
CA ALA A 175 6.27 15.50 29.52
C ALA A 175 7.68 15.84 29.02
N ARG A 176 8.56 16.34 29.90
CA ARG A 176 9.96 16.64 29.56
C ARG A 176 10.72 15.40 29.08
N LEU A 177 10.53 14.27 29.76
CA LEU A 177 11.17 13.00 29.39
C LEU A 177 10.72 12.53 28.01
N ASN A 178 9.42 12.61 27.72
CA ASN A 178 8.85 12.25 26.43
C ASN A 178 9.39 13.16 25.32
N ASP A 179 9.47 14.47 25.56
CA ASP A 179 10.01 15.43 24.60
C ASP A 179 11.50 15.18 24.32
N GLU A 180 12.28 14.93 25.38
CA GLU A 180 13.71 14.61 25.24
C GLU A 180 13.92 13.32 24.45
N VAL A 181 13.22 12.23 24.80
CA VAL A 181 13.32 10.94 24.11
C VAL A 181 12.90 11.07 22.66
N ARG A 182 11.79 11.77 22.37
CA ARG A 182 11.32 12.03 21.01
C ARG A 182 12.38 12.78 20.19
N GLY A 183 12.92 13.87 20.72
CA GLY A 183 13.97 14.63 20.05
C GLY A 183 15.22 13.80 19.74
N LYS A 184 15.65 12.94 20.68
CA LYS A 184 16.78 12.03 20.46
C LYS A 184 16.46 10.94 19.42
N LEU A 185 15.25 10.39 19.43
CA LEU A 185 14.81 9.42 18.43
C LEU A 185 14.79 10.04 17.03
N ASP A 186 14.26 11.26 16.88
CA ASP A 186 14.20 11.94 15.59
C ASP A 186 15.60 12.26 15.06
N ALA A 187 16.49 12.77 15.92
CA ALA A 187 17.90 13.00 15.57
C ALA A 187 18.61 11.69 15.15
N ALA A 188 18.40 10.60 15.89
CA ALA A 188 18.99 9.30 15.58
C ALA A 188 18.47 8.72 14.25
N LYS A 189 17.15 8.85 13.98
CA LYS A 189 16.55 8.47 12.69
C LYS A 189 17.15 9.26 11.54
N MET A 190 17.30 10.57 11.68
CA MET A 190 17.94 11.42 10.65
C MET A 190 19.39 11.01 10.41
N ALA A 191 20.15 10.72 11.47
CA ALA A 191 21.55 10.32 11.38
C ALA A 191 21.73 8.98 10.65
N VAL A 192 20.82 8.01 10.86
CA VAL A 192 20.92 6.69 10.22
C VAL A 192 20.25 6.62 8.83
N ALA A 193 19.43 7.61 8.47
CA ALA A 193 18.71 7.62 7.19
C ALA A 193 19.61 7.42 5.94
N PRO A 194 20.82 8.01 5.83
CA PRO A 194 21.72 7.74 4.70
C PRO A 194 22.15 6.26 4.62
N GLN A 195 22.43 5.63 5.76
CA GLN A 195 22.80 4.22 5.82
C GLN A 195 21.64 3.32 5.39
N LEU A 196 20.42 3.61 5.86
CA LEU A 196 19.22 2.89 5.45
C LEU A 196 18.92 3.06 3.94
N ARG A 197 19.11 4.26 3.39
CA ARG A 197 19.00 4.49 1.94
C ARG A 197 20.03 3.70 1.15
N LYS A 198 21.29 3.69 1.59
CA LYS A 198 22.36 2.91 0.96
C LYS A 198 22.07 1.41 0.99
N LEU A 199 21.61 0.90 2.13
CA LEU A 199 21.17 -0.49 2.29
C LEU A 199 20.05 -0.81 1.29
N ARG A 200 19.04 0.07 1.21
CA ARG A 200 17.94 -0.05 0.24
C ARG A 200 18.42 -0.13 -1.20
N SER A 201 19.23 0.83 -1.63
CA SER A 201 19.79 0.83 -2.98
C SER A 201 20.60 -0.44 -3.28
N SER A 202 21.33 -0.97 -2.29
CA SER A 202 22.13 -2.18 -2.43
C SER A 202 21.26 -3.43 -2.64
N TYR A 203 20.24 -3.68 -1.81
CA TYR A 203 19.38 -4.84 -2.04
C TYR A 203 18.52 -4.67 -3.29
N ASP A 204 18.05 -3.46 -3.59
CA ASP A 204 17.31 -3.18 -4.83
C ASP A 204 18.14 -3.51 -6.08
N ALA A 205 19.45 -3.25 -6.05
CA ALA A 205 20.37 -3.63 -7.12
C ALA A 205 20.51 -5.15 -7.23
N ARG A 206 20.62 -5.86 -6.09
CA ARG A 206 20.67 -7.34 -6.05
C ARG A 206 19.39 -7.98 -6.59
N MET A 207 18.22 -7.47 -6.18
CA MET A 207 16.91 -7.90 -6.68
C MET A 207 16.84 -7.70 -8.20
N ARG A 208 17.16 -6.48 -8.69
CA ARG A 208 17.21 -6.19 -10.13
C ARG A 208 18.11 -7.11 -10.95
N ALA A 209 19.18 -7.65 -10.36
CA ALA A 209 20.10 -8.56 -11.03
C ALA A 209 19.57 -10.00 -11.17
N ILE A 210 18.49 -10.36 -10.45
CA ILE A 210 17.84 -11.68 -10.56
C ILE A 210 16.98 -11.77 -11.83
N MET A 211 16.44 -10.63 -12.26
CA MET A 211 15.60 -10.52 -13.45
C MET A 211 16.41 -10.48 -14.74
N THR A 212 15.85 -11.07 -15.80
CA THR A 212 16.34 -10.84 -17.18
C THR A 212 15.97 -9.45 -17.67
N SER A 213 16.59 -8.99 -18.76
CA SER A 213 16.22 -7.71 -19.39
C SER A 213 14.76 -7.66 -19.84
N SER A 214 14.21 -8.78 -20.34
CA SER A 214 12.79 -8.88 -20.72
C SER A 214 11.87 -8.76 -19.50
N GLN A 215 12.16 -9.48 -18.41
CA GLN A 215 11.41 -9.39 -17.16
C GLN A 215 11.42 -7.96 -16.58
N ARG A 216 12.57 -7.28 -16.61
CA ARG A 216 12.68 -5.86 -16.20
C ARG A 216 11.81 -4.94 -17.05
N ALA A 217 11.79 -5.13 -18.37
CA ALA A 217 10.95 -4.36 -19.27
C ALA A 217 9.45 -4.63 -19.00
N SER A 218 9.07 -5.89 -18.81
CA SER A 218 7.69 -6.27 -18.44
C SER A 218 7.27 -5.65 -17.10
N TYR A 219 8.15 -5.65 -16.10
CA TYR A 219 7.86 -5.01 -14.82
C TYR A 219 7.68 -3.49 -14.98
N GLN A 220 8.57 -2.83 -15.71
CA GLN A 220 8.46 -1.40 -16.00
C GLN A 220 7.14 -1.05 -16.70
N ALA A 221 6.66 -1.91 -17.60
CA ALA A 221 5.36 -1.71 -18.26
C ALA A 221 4.19 -1.82 -17.28
N LEU A 222 4.26 -2.70 -16.27
CA LEU A 222 3.22 -2.80 -15.22
C LEU A 222 3.15 -1.58 -14.31
N LEU A 223 4.25 -0.82 -14.18
CA LEU A 223 4.27 0.40 -13.36
C LEU A 223 3.47 1.54 -14.01
N GLY A 224 3.27 1.53 -15.32
CA GLY A 224 2.55 2.60 -16.02
C GLY A 224 3.21 3.98 -15.85
N LYS A 225 2.39 5.04 -15.86
CA LYS A 225 2.89 6.43 -15.70
C LYS A 225 3.27 6.72 -14.25
N PRO A 226 4.40 7.39 -13.97
CA PRO A 226 4.76 7.77 -12.60
C PRO A 226 3.65 8.53 -11.88
N PHE A 227 3.42 8.20 -10.62
CA PHE A 227 2.52 8.93 -9.73
C PHE A 227 3.32 9.76 -8.74
N THR A 228 2.91 11.01 -8.54
CA THR A 228 3.56 11.94 -7.61
C THR A 228 2.52 12.47 -6.64
N LEU A 229 2.76 12.28 -5.33
CA LEU A 229 2.03 12.99 -4.30
C LEU A 229 2.49 14.44 -4.35
N LYS A 230 1.72 15.29 -5.02
CA LYS A 230 1.86 16.74 -4.96
C LYS A 230 1.31 17.28 -3.65
#